data_AF-A0A6A5HKH3-F1
#
_entry.id   AF-A0A6A5HKH3-F1
#
_cell.length_a   1.000
_cell.length_b   1.000
_cell.length_c   1.000
_cell.angle_alpha   90.00
_cell.angle_beta   90.00
_cell.angle_gamma   90.00
#
_symmetry.space_group_name_H-M   'P 1'
#
loop_
_entity.id
_entity.type
_entity.pdbx_description
1 polymer ?
#
loop_
_entity_poly.entity_id
_entity_poly.type
_entity_poly.pdbx_seq_one_letter_code
_entity_poly.pdbx_strand_id
1 'polypeptide(L)'
;MQPIWTPLFVLLSIFILLVYQTISLLLQIGLSYDDFRLFHMKSARFTKTQWLLLFLFHTLLSVGCYGLFCIDANILETDGLIDNFHFIRYVSIAINLLSMPMTYHFLLAWNSEKLDFVGIHPETKLHWKGVMRKMEDGKWEVDQSPEDHDLCVV
;
A
#
# COMPACT_ATOMS: atom_id res chain seq x y z
N MET A 1 -19.31 32.78 -14.32
CA MET A 1 -19.87 31.47 -13.87
C MET A 1 -18.72 30.48 -13.84
N GLN A 2 -18.21 30.13 -12.67
CA GLN A 2 -17.19 29.08 -12.59
C GLN A 2 -17.83 27.72 -12.96
N PRO A 3 -17.19 26.89 -13.79
CA PRO A 3 -17.76 25.62 -14.19
C PRO A 3 -17.94 24.72 -12.97
N ILE A 4 -19.19 24.29 -12.75
CA ILE A 4 -19.66 23.44 -11.63
C ILE A 4 -18.85 22.13 -11.50
N TRP A 5 -18.14 21.73 -12.56
CA TRP A 5 -17.33 20.53 -12.63
C TRP A 5 -16.01 20.62 -11.85
N THR A 6 -15.40 21.80 -11.75
CA THR A 6 -14.11 22.00 -11.05
C THR A 6 -14.17 21.59 -9.58
N PRO A 7 -15.16 22.01 -8.76
CA PRO A 7 -15.27 21.57 -7.38
C PRO A 7 -15.54 20.07 -7.23
N LEU A 8 -16.24 19.45 -8.20
CA LEU A 8 -16.52 18.01 -8.20
C LEU A 8 -15.22 17.19 -8.38
N PHE A 9 -14.38 17.57 -9.34
CA PHE A 9 -13.10 16.90 -9.59
C PHE A 9 -12.12 17.06 -8.43
N VAL A 10 -12.11 18.23 -7.79
CA VAL A 10 -11.31 18.49 -6.58
C VAL A 10 -11.81 17.63 -5.42
N LEU A 11 -13.13 17.55 -5.20
CA LEU A 11 -13.72 16.72 -4.14
C LEU A 11 -13.41 15.24 -4.34
N LEU A 12 -13.57 14.72 -5.56
CA LEU A 12 -13.25 13.32 -5.90
C LEU A 12 -11.77 13.02 -5.69
N SER A 13 -10.89 13.95 -6.06
CA SER A 13 -9.44 13.82 -5.87
C SER A 13 -9.09 13.78 -4.38
N ILE A 14 -9.65 14.70 -3.57
CA ILE A 14 -9.47 14.70 -2.11
C ILE A 14 -9.97 13.38 -1.49
N PHE A 15 -11.13 12.88 -1.93
CA PHE A 15 -11.68 11.62 -1.44
C PHE A 15 -10.78 10.42 -1.75
N ILE A 16 -10.31 10.30 -3.00
CA ILE A 16 -9.40 9.21 -3.41
C ILE A 16 -8.09 9.29 -2.62
N LEU A 17 -7.52 10.50 -2.45
CA LEU A 17 -6.29 10.70 -1.70
C LEU A 17 -6.45 10.34 -0.22
N LEU A 18 -7.54 10.78 0.43
CA LEU A 18 -7.80 10.47 1.85
C LEU A 18 -8.02 8.98 2.09
N VAL A 19 -8.79 8.31 1.23
CA VAL A 19 -9.06 6.87 1.35
C VAL A 19 -7.77 6.06 1.10
N TYR A 20 -7.03 6.40 0.05
CA TYR A 20 -5.77 5.71 -0.28
C TYR A 20 -4.71 5.90 0.82
N GLN A 21 -4.56 7.11 1.34
CA GLN A 21 -3.63 7.44 2.43
C GLN A 21 -3.98 6.69 3.72
N THR A 22 -5.26 6.57 4.04
CA THR A 22 -5.70 5.87 5.26
C THR A 22 -5.44 4.37 5.16
N ILE A 23 -5.71 3.76 4.00
CA ILE A 23 -5.43 2.33 3.77
C ILE A 23 -3.93 2.05 3.81
N SER A 24 -3.13 2.91 3.16
CA SER A 24 -1.67 2.88 3.16
C SER A 24 -1.08 2.92 4.58
N LEU A 25 -1.54 3.86 5.39
CA LEU A 25 -1.04 4.08 6.75
C LEU A 25 -1.47 2.94 7.69
N LEU A 26 -2.70 2.45 7.55
CA LEU A 26 -3.18 1.27 8.29
C LEU A 26 -2.39 0.00 7.94
N LEU A 27 -2.00 -0.17 6.68
CA LEU A 27 -1.18 -1.29 6.23
C LEU A 27 0.23 -1.23 6.85
N GLN A 28 0.83 -0.05 6.92
CA GLN A 28 2.14 0.14 7.56
C GLN A 28 2.11 -0.07 9.07
N ILE A 29 1.04 0.37 9.75
CA ILE A 29 0.85 0.15 11.19
C ILE A 29 0.60 -1.35 11.47
N GLY A 30 -0.20 -2.02 10.63
CA GLY A 30 -0.48 -3.46 10.77
C GLY A 30 0.74 -4.36 10.54
N LEU A 31 1.73 -3.88 9.77
CA LEU A 31 2.99 -4.60 9.50
C LEU A 31 4.09 -4.33 10.54
N SER A 32 3.89 -3.38 11.45
CA SER A 32 4.88 -2.99 12.47
C SER A 32 4.32 -3.15 13.87
N TYR A 33 3.86 -4.36 14.21
CA TYR A 33 3.80 -4.79 15.60
C TYR A 33 5.20 -5.27 15.97
N ASP A 34 5.84 -4.67 16.98
CA ASP A 34 7.25 -4.97 17.32
C ASP A 34 7.50 -6.47 17.56
N ASP A 35 6.47 -7.18 18.01
CA ASP A 35 6.50 -8.60 18.36
C ASP A 35 6.13 -9.54 17.20
N PHE A 36 5.80 -9.05 16.00
CA PHE A 36 5.39 -9.90 14.88
C PHE A 36 5.66 -9.26 13.52
N ARG A 37 6.52 -9.91 12.71
CA ARG A 37 6.92 -9.46 11.38
C ARG A 37 6.65 -10.53 10.34
N LEU A 38 6.09 -10.13 9.20
CA LEU A 38 5.81 -10.98 8.06
C LEU A 38 6.84 -10.75 6.95
N PHE A 39 7.23 -11.82 6.26
CA PHE A 39 8.14 -11.80 5.12
C PHE A 39 7.54 -12.59 3.96
N HIS A 40 7.73 -12.08 2.74
CA HIS A 40 7.31 -12.77 1.54
C HIS A 40 8.25 -13.94 1.23
N MET A 41 7.69 -15.12 0.94
CA MET A 41 8.47 -16.21 0.35
C MET A 41 8.90 -15.83 -1.08
N LYS A 42 10.11 -16.25 -1.49
CA LYS A 42 10.70 -15.97 -2.82
C LYS A 42 9.87 -16.51 -4.01
N SER A 43 8.84 -17.31 -3.76
CA SER A 43 7.97 -17.93 -4.77
C SER A 43 6.94 -16.97 -5.36
N ALA A 44 6.55 -15.93 -4.63
CA ALA A 44 5.54 -14.99 -5.10
C ALA A 44 6.07 -14.16 -6.27
N ARG A 45 5.38 -14.21 -7.41
CA ARG A 45 5.72 -13.44 -8.62
C ARG A 45 4.47 -12.76 -9.15
N PHE A 46 4.65 -11.63 -9.80
CA PHE A 46 3.57 -10.99 -10.52
C PHE A 46 3.32 -11.68 -11.86
N THR A 47 2.03 -11.79 -12.18
CA THR A 47 1.60 -12.14 -13.53
C THR A 47 1.90 -10.98 -14.49
N LYS A 48 2.01 -11.28 -15.79
CA LYS A 48 2.20 -10.24 -16.83
C LYS A 48 1.08 -9.19 -16.81
N THR A 49 -0.15 -9.62 -16.54
CA THR A 49 -1.31 -8.74 -16.42
C THR A 49 -1.18 -7.78 -15.24
N GLN A 50 -0.74 -8.27 -14.07
CA GLN A 50 -0.51 -7.41 -12.90
C GLN A 50 0.60 -6.39 -13.16
N TRP A 51 1.69 -6.80 -13.82
CA TRP A 51 2.74 -5.87 -14.24
C TRP A 51 2.21 -4.78 -15.18
N LEU A 52 1.41 -5.15 -16.18
CA LEU A 52 0.81 -4.20 -17.11
C LEU A 52 -0.13 -3.21 -16.40
N LEU A 53 -0.98 -3.71 -15.51
CA LEU A 53 -1.92 -2.89 -14.75
C LEU A 53 -1.20 -1.93 -13.78
N LEU A 54 -0.15 -2.40 -13.09
CA LEU A 54 0.69 -1.56 -12.25
C LEU A 54 1.35 -0.45 -13.05
N PHE A 55 1.93 -0.79 -14.21
CA PHE A 55 2.56 0.19 -15.08
C PHE A 55 1.55 1.26 -15.53
N LEU A 56 0.36 0.84 -15.98
CA LEU A 56 -0.70 1.75 -16.40
C LEU A 56 -1.17 2.64 -15.23
N PHE A 57 -1.42 2.05 -14.06
CA PHE A 57 -1.86 2.77 -12.86
C PHE A 57 -0.87 3.86 -12.45
N HIS A 58 0.42 3.52 -12.31
CA HIS A 58 1.44 4.49 -11.91
C HIS A 58 1.74 5.54 -12.98
N THR A 59 1.61 5.18 -14.27
CA THR A 59 1.71 6.15 -15.37
C THR A 59 0.58 7.17 -15.28
N LEU A 60 -0.66 6.74 -15.11
CA LEU A 60 -1.81 7.64 -14.97
C LEU A 60 -1.69 8.53 -13.73
N LEU A 61 -1.27 7.95 -12.59
CA LEU A 61 -1.05 8.69 -11.35
C LEU A 61 0.04 9.77 -11.54
N SER A 62 1.14 9.42 -12.21
CA SER A 62 2.24 10.35 -12.48
C SER A 62 1.83 11.47 -13.44
N VAL A 63 1.07 11.17 -14.49
CA VAL A 63 0.51 12.18 -15.41
C VAL A 63 -0.44 13.12 -14.67
N GLY A 64 -1.30 12.60 -13.79
CA GLY A 64 -2.17 13.40 -12.95
C GLY A 64 -1.40 14.34 -12.02
N CYS A 65 -0.39 13.82 -11.32
CA CYS A 65 0.47 14.63 -10.45
C CYS A 65 1.23 15.71 -11.22
N TYR A 66 1.76 15.38 -12.40
CA TYR A 66 2.42 16.35 -13.29
C TYR A 66 1.45 17.44 -13.75
N GLY A 67 0.23 17.07 -14.16
CA GLY A 67 -0.82 18.01 -14.52
C GLY A 67 -1.14 18.99 -13.39
N LEU A 68 -1.28 18.49 -12.15
CA LEU A 68 -1.48 19.33 -10.97
C LEU A 68 -0.32 20.31 -10.74
N PHE A 69 0.93 19.92 -11.06
CA PHE A 69 2.10 20.79 -10.93
C PHE A 69 2.17 21.88 -12.00
N CYS A 70 1.65 21.62 -13.20
CA CYS A 70 1.64 22.58 -14.31
C CYS A 70 0.60 23.70 -14.19
N ILE A 71 -0.41 23.57 -13.33
CA ILE A 71 -1.44 24.60 -13.12
C ILE A 71 -0.83 25.80 -12.39
N ASP A 72 -1.07 27.04 -12.81
CA ASP A 72 -0.68 28.18 -11.97
C ASP A 72 -1.65 28.31 -10.78
N ALA A 73 -1.13 28.22 -9.55
CA ALA A 73 -1.95 28.32 -8.34
C ALA A 73 -2.59 29.72 -8.21
N ASN A 74 -1.94 30.76 -8.76
CA ASN A 74 -2.41 32.14 -8.68
C ASN A 74 -3.75 32.36 -9.41
N ILE A 75 -4.16 31.43 -10.28
CA ILE A 75 -5.48 31.44 -10.93
C ILE A 75 -6.63 31.31 -9.92
N LEU A 76 -6.36 30.80 -8.70
CA LEU A 76 -7.38 30.59 -7.68
C LEU A 76 -7.78 31.85 -6.92
N GLU A 77 -7.09 32.99 -7.14
CA GLU A 77 -7.37 34.36 -6.66
C GLU A 77 -7.52 34.58 -5.14
N THR A 78 -7.67 33.51 -4.35
CA THR A 78 -7.88 33.54 -2.90
C THR A 78 -6.73 32.81 -2.22
N ASP A 79 -6.05 33.48 -1.29
CA ASP A 79 -4.88 32.93 -0.58
C ASP A 79 -5.17 31.55 0.05
N GLY A 80 -6.33 31.38 0.69
CA GLY A 80 -6.71 30.09 1.27
C GLY A 80 -6.91 28.97 0.23
N LEU A 81 -7.34 29.29 -1.00
CA LEU A 81 -7.44 28.31 -2.08
C LEU A 81 -6.06 27.97 -2.65
N ILE A 82 -5.17 28.95 -2.74
CA ILE A 82 -3.78 28.78 -3.17
C ILE A 82 -3.05 27.84 -2.20
N ASP A 83 -3.16 28.09 -0.89
CA ASP A 83 -2.53 27.26 0.14
C ASP A 83 -3.05 25.82 0.13
N ASN A 84 -4.38 25.64 0.05
CA ASN A 84 -4.99 24.32 -0.06
C ASN A 84 -4.53 23.57 -1.33
N PHE A 85 -4.38 24.29 -2.44
CA PHE A 85 -3.90 23.69 -3.68
C PHE A 85 -2.44 23.25 -3.60
N HIS A 86 -1.57 24.07 -2.98
CA HIS A 86 -0.20 23.66 -2.68
C HIS A 86 -0.14 22.45 -1.75
N PHE A 87 -0.97 22.40 -0.71
CA PHE A 87 -1.07 21.22 0.15
C PHE A 87 -1.44 19.96 -0.65
N ILE A 88 -2.47 20.02 -1.49
CA ILE A 88 -2.90 18.89 -2.33
C ILE A 88 -1.78 18.43 -3.26
N ARG A 89 -1.00 19.35 -3.84
CA ARG A 89 0.16 19.01 -4.68
C ARG A 89 1.19 18.18 -3.93
N TYR A 90 1.60 18.64 -2.74
CA TYR A 90 2.60 17.94 -1.94
C TYR A 90 2.11 16.56 -1.50
N VAL A 91 0.85 16.45 -1.07
CA VAL A 91 0.21 15.17 -0.72
C VAL A 91 0.17 14.23 -1.93
N SER A 92 -0.17 14.73 -3.12
CA SER A 92 -0.23 13.92 -4.34
C SER A 92 1.14 13.35 -4.73
N ILE A 93 2.21 14.16 -4.59
CA ILE A 93 3.59 13.69 -4.82
C ILE A 93 3.98 12.61 -3.81
N ALA A 94 3.67 12.82 -2.53
CA ALA A 94 3.95 11.83 -1.49
C ALA A 94 3.22 10.51 -1.76
N ILE A 95 1.95 10.57 -2.16
CA ILE A 95 1.18 9.38 -2.55
C ILE A 95 1.79 8.72 -3.77
N ASN A 96 2.17 9.45 -4.82
CA ASN A 96 2.78 8.86 -6.00
C ASN A 96 4.07 8.08 -5.65
N LEU A 97 4.94 8.67 -4.82
CA LEU A 97 6.19 8.06 -4.37
C LEU A 97 5.96 6.82 -3.49
N LEU A 98 5.06 6.92 -2.51
CA LEU A 98 4.80 5.83 -1.56
C LEU A 98 3.95 4.71 -2.18
N SER A 99 3.10 5.03 -3.17
CA SER A 99 2.20 4.05 -3.79
C SER A 99 2.94 2.89 -4.44
N MET A 100 4.11 3.13 -5.04
CA MET A 100 4.88 2.12 -5.75
C MET A 100 5.34 0.97 -4.83
N PRO A 101 6.12 1.22 -3.74
CA PRO A 101 6.53 0.14 -2.84
C PRO A 101 5.33 -0.51 -2.14
N MET A 102 4.30 0.24 -1.77
CA MET A 102 3.13 -0.34 -1.09
C MET A 102 2.32 -1.26 -1.99
N THR A 103 2.01 -0.82 -3.21
CA THR A 103 1.22 -1.63 -4.16
C THR A 103 2.01 -2.86 -4.59
N TYR A 104 3.33 -2.73 -4.71
CA TYR A 104 4.25 -3.86 -4.92
C TYR A 104 4.14 -4.90 -3.80
N HIS A 105 4.36 -4.50 -2.54
CA HIS A 105 4.32 -5.41 -1.40
C HIS A 105 2.93 -6.02 -1.18
N PHE A 106 1.87 -5.24 -1.38
CA PHE A 106 0.49 -5.72 -1.30
C PHE A 106 0.21 -6.82 -2.32
N LEU A 107 0.53 -6.60 -3.61
CA LEU A 107 0.31 -7.62 -4.64
C LEU A 107 1.19 -8.84 -4.43
N LEU A 108 2.38 -8.66 -3.85
CA LEU A 108 3.29 -9.76 -3.57
C LEU A 108 2.72 -10.64 -2.46
N ALA A 109 2.20 -10.05 -1.39
CA ALA A 109 1.44 -10.77 -0.37
C ALA A 109 0.17 -11.42 -0.94
N TRP A 110 -0.54 -10.73 -1.83
CA TRP A 110 -1.77 -11.24 -2.44
C TRP A 110 -1.53 -12.51 -3.26
N ASN A 111 -0.42 -12.54 -4.01
CA ASN A 111 0.01 -13.67 -4.82
C ASN A 111 0.76 -14.75 -4.02
N SER A 112 1.06 -14.50 -2.74
CA SER A 112 1.74 -15.48 -1.89
C SER A 112 0.73 -16.50 -1.39
N GLU A 113 1.05 -17.78 -1.55
CA GLU A 113 0.33 -18.87 -0.87
C GLU A 113 0.81 -19.02 0.58
N LYS A 114 2.06 -18.63 0.83
CA LYS A 114 2.76 -18.75 2.11
C LYS A 114 3.54 -17.47 2.43
N LEU A 115 3.55 -17.08 3.69
CA LEU A 115 4.34 -15.98 4.24
C LEU A 115 5.14 -16.48 5.43
N ASP A 116 6.42 -16.18 5.48
CA ASP A 116 7.20 -16.43 6.68
C ASP A 116 6.83 -15.39 7.74
N PHE A 117 6.88 -15.77 9.02
CA PHE A 117 6.77 -14.81 10.10
C PHE A 117 7.84 -15.04 11.15
N VAL A 118 8.23 -13.95 11.81
CA VAL A 118 9.08 -13.95 13.00
C VAL A 118 8.39 -13.11 14.05
N GLY A 119 8.20 -13.65 15.24
CA GLY A 119 7.58 -12.92 16.34
C GLY A 119 7.87 -13.52 17.71
N ILE A 120 7.08 -13.10 18.70
CA ILE A 120 7.10 -13.62 20.07
C ILE A 120 5.86 -14.47 20.29
N HIS A 121 6.04 -15.70 20.76
CA HIS A 121 4.93 -16.58 21.07
C HIS A 121 4.10 -15.99 22.23
N PRO A 122 2.75 -15.90 22.12
CA PRO A 122 1.92 -15.22 23.11
C PRO A 122 2.00 -15.86 24.50
N GLU A 123 2.07 -17.19 24.56
CA GLU A 123 2.13 -17.97 25.80
C GLU A 123 3.55 -18.10 26.37
N THR A 124 4.51 -18.64 25.60
CA THR A 124 5.86 -18.95 26.09
C THR A 124 6.81 -17.76 26.12
N LYS A 125 6.45 -16.64 25.48
CA LYS A 125 7.30 -15.45 25.30
C LYS A 125 8.64 -15.72 24.60
N LEU A 126 8.78 -16.88 23.95
CA LEU A 126 9.97 -17.23 23.18
C LEU A 126 9.88 -16.69 21.75
N HIS A 127 11.04 -16.50 21.12
CA HIS A 127 11.09 -16.22 19.69
C HIS A 127 10.47 -17.37 18.91
N TRP A 128 9.53 -17.01 18.06
CA TRP A 128 8.76 -17.93 17.25
C TRP A 128 8.94 -17.54 15.79
N LYS A 129 9.42 -18.50 15.00
CA LYS A 129 9.49 -18.39 13.55
C LYS A 129 8.62 -19.49 12.97
N GLY A 130 7.87 -19.17 11.93
CA GLY A 130 7.02 -20.14 11.25
C GLY A 130 6.57 -19.63 9.90
N VAL A 131 5.65 -20.38 9.31
CA VAL A 131 5.04 -20.06 8.02
C VAL A 131 3.54 -19.90 8.24
N MET A 132 2.94 -18.87 7.67
CA MET A 132 1.49 -18.75 7.52
C MET A 132 1.11 -19.18 6.11
N ARG A 133 0.05 -19.98 5.98
CA ARG A 133 -0.52 -20.40 4.70
C ARG A 133 -1.88 -19.74 4.50
N LYS A 134 -2.16 -19.33 3.26
CA LYS A 134 -3.47 -18.84 2.84
C LYS A 134 -4.41 -20.03 2.57
N MET A 135 -5.54 -20.08 3.25
CA MET A 135 -6.57 -21.09 3.08
C MET A 135 -7.48 -20.76 1.88
N GLU A 136 -8.26 -21.75 1.41
CA GLU A 136 -9.19 -21.56 0.28
C GLU A 136 -10.27 -20.50 0.56
N ASP A 137 -10.64 -20.32 1.83
CA ASP A 137 -11.58 -19.27 2.27
C ASP A 137 -10.93 -17.87 2.38
N GLY A 138 -9.65 -17.75 2.06
CA GLY A 138 -8.88 -16.51 2.09
C GLY A 138 -8.32 -16.14 3.46
N LYS A 139 -8.54 -16.93 4.51
CA LYS A 139 -7.93 -16.70 5.83
C LYS A 139 -6.47 -17.15 5.84
N TRP A 140 -5.70 -16.57 6.76
CA TRP A 140 -4.32 -16.94 7.01
C TRP A 140 -4.24 -17.76 8.29
N GLU A 141 -3.64 -18.94 8.20
CA GLU A 141 -3.42 -19.83 9.34
C GLU A 141 -1.93 -20.18 9.44
N VAL A 142 -1.46 -20.48 10.65
CA VAL A 142 -0.11 -21.01 10.84
C VAL A 142 -0.07 -22.39 10.19
N ASP A 143 0.83 -22.57 9.24
CA ASP A 143 1.08 -23.86 8.62
C ASP A 143 1.72 -24.76 9.68
N GLN A 144 0.97 -25.76 10.16
CA GLN A 144 1.43 -26.77 11.13
C GLN A 144 2.10 -27.98 10.46
N SER A 145 2.25 -27.96 9.12
CA SER A 145 2.84 -29.10 8.42
C SER A 145 4.31 -29.28 8.80
N PRO A 146 4.74 -30.53 9.08
CA PRO A 146 6.06 -30.80 9.65
C PRO A 146 7.23 -30.42 8.74
N GLU A 147 7.02 -30.33 7.42
CA GLU A 147 8.08 -30.02 6.45
C GLU A 147 8.56 -28.56 6.51
N ASP A 148 7.72 -27.61 6.93
CA ASP A 148 8.09 -26.18 7.08
C ASP A 148 8.50 -25.81 8.52
N HIS A 149 8.44 -26.79 9.44
CA HIS A 149 8.83 -26.66 10.85
C HIS A 149 10.19 -27.27 11.17
N ASP A 150 10.99 -27.63 10.16
CA ASP A 150 12.41 -27.94 10.31
C ASP A 150 13.22 -26.67 10.66
N LEU A 151 12.86 -26.07 11.81
CA LEU A 151 13.75 -25.25 12.60
C LEU A 151 14.80 -26.22 13.17
N CYS A 152 15.88 -26.37 12.41
CA CYS A 152 17.15 -26.98 12.77
C CYS A 152 17.17 -27.60 14.17
N VAL A 153 16.99 -28.93 14.25
CA VAL A 153 17.54 -29.70 15.37
C VAL A 153 19.06 -29.62 15.22
N VAL A 154 19.69 -28.71 15.96
CA VAL A 154 21.14 -28.70 16.21
C VAL A 154 21.38 -29.32 17.57
#